data_AF-I2BD89-F1
#
_entry.id   AF-I2BD89-F1
#
_cell.length_a   1.000
_cell.length_b   1.000
_cell.length_c   1.000
_cell.angle_alpha   90.00
_cell.angle_beta   90.00
_cell.angle_gamma   90.00
#
_symmetry.space_group_name_H-M   'P 1'
#
loop_
_entity.id
_entity.type
_entity.pdbx_description
1 polymer ?
#
loop_
_entity_poly.entity_id
_entity_poly.type
_entity_poly.pdbx_seq_one_letter_code
_entity_poly.pdbx_strand_id
1 'polypeptide(L)'
;MPGKFLIDDRVIFDADNRTLSLAQCTLSGNESAQDSVVLHTPTAQCLILLIEYHGKILSQEYILEKVWINKGVVVSSGAVYQNISLLRRAFVQLGIDSNIVATIPRRGVMLPAGVTVSPWGKTCISSDYFPPREDTKNSIPAAGISFFTLPYVAISAALGLLAILGILFSVMHFRNKENYMDGYQPVKNNNPRCHIYMNKAFPGHMMNKILAGKVLSCDELPYHYITAFHGINRYSVISCEQDIRQPDPDCLSRFYLKDS
;
A
#
# COMPACT_ATOMS: atom_id res chain seq x y z
N MET A 1 -11.42 16.75 -1.03
CA MET A 1 -12.28 17.12 -2.18
C MET A 1 -13.07 15.89 -2.60
N PRO A 2 -14.39 15.83 -2.40
CA PRO A 2 -15.24 14.86 -3.08
C PRO A 2 -15.67 15.39 -4.45
N GLY A 3 -15.67 14.54 -5.46
CA GLY A 3 -15.96 14.89 -6.85
C GLY A 3 -15.47 13.86 -7.86
N LYS A 4 -15.98 13.94 -9.08
CA LYS A 4 -15.52 13.14 -10.23
C LYS A 4 -14.50 13.94 -11.03
N PHE A 5 -13.46 13.28 -11.53
CA PHE A 5 -12.39 13.89 -12.31
C PHE A 5 -12.19 13.13 -13.62
N LEU A 6 -12.00 13.83 -14.72
CA LEU A 6 -11.49 13.28 -15.97
C LEU A 6 -9.97 13.36 -15.94
N ILE A 7 -9.32 12.22 -16.18
CA ILE A 7 -7.87 12.06 -16.22
C ILE A 7 -7.49 11.60 -17.63
N ASP A 8 -6.53 12.30 -18.24
CA ASP A 8 -5.98 12.01 -19.57
C ASP A 8 -7.07 11.92 -20.66
N ASP A 9 -8.19 12.64 -20.49
CA ASP A 9 -9.35 12.65 -21.38
C ASP A 9 -9.98 11.26 -21.67
N ARG A 10 -9.60 10.25 -20.88
CA ARG A 10 -9.95 8.84 -21.12
C ARG A 10 -10.49 8.12 -19.90
N VAL A 11 -10.09 8.53 -18.69
CA VAL A 11 -10.48 7.85 -17.45
C VAL A 11 -11.22 8.79 -16.52
N ILE A 12 -12.38 8.35 -16.06
CA ILE A 12 -13.16 9.04 -15.03
C ILE A 12 -12.78 8.42 -13.69
N PHE A 13 -12.29 9.24 -12.76
CA PHE A 13 -12.11 8.89 -11.37
C PHE A 13 -13.26 9.43 -10.53
N ASP A 14 -14.03 8.55 -9.91
CA ASP A 14 -15.04 8.88 -8.91
C ASP A 14 -14.44 8.72 -7.51
N ALA A 15 -14.14 9.84 -6.85
CA ALA A 15 -13.51 9.84 -5.53
C ALA A 15 -14.42 9.30 -4.42
N ASP A 16 -15.73 9.44 -4.58
CA ASP A 16 -16.71 9.04 -3.57
C ASP A 16 -16.93 7.52 -3.61
N ASN A 17 -17.05 6.97 -4.83
CA ASN A 17 -17.20 5.53 -5.05
C ASN A 17 -15.86 4.78 -5.15
N ARG A 18 -14.73 5.51 -5.22
CA ARG A 18 -13.37 4.97 -5.41
C ARG A 18 -13.24 4.15 -6.69
N THR A 19 -13.88 4.57 -7.77
CA THR A 19 -13.87 3.83 -9.04
C THR A 19 -13.14 4.58 -10.13
N LEU A 20 -12.40 3.85 -10.96
CA LEU A 20 -11.91 4.32 -12.25
C LEU A 20 -12.77 3.67 -13.34
N SER A 21 -13.21 4.44 -14.33
CA SER A 21 -13.96 3.93 -15.48
C SER A 21 -13.55 4.63 -16.76
N LEU A 22 -13.70 3.98 -17.91
CA LEU A 22 -13.46 4.64 -19.19
C LEU A 22 -14.51 5.74 -19.46
N ALA A 23 -14.06 6.87 -19.99
CA ALA A 23 -14.96 7.87 -20.57
C ALA A 23 -15.53 7.31 -21.88
N GLN A 24 -16.85 7.18 -21.98
CA GLN A 24 -17.59 6.44 -23.01
C GLN A 24 -17.39 6.91 -24.48
N CYS A 25 -16.44 7.81 -24.77
CA CYS A 25 -16.13 8.28 -26.12
C CYS A 25 -15.04 7.44 -26.84
N THR A 26 -14.40 6.48 -26.17
CA THR A 26 -13.37 5.62 -26.78
C THR A 26 -13.86 4.18 -26.92
N LEU A 27 -14.94 3.96 -27.66
CA LEU A 27 -15.33 2.63 -28.11
C LEU A 27 -15.09 2.51 -29.62
N SER A 28 -13.92 2.00 -29.97
CA SER A 28 -13.75 1.24 -31.21
C SER A 28 -12.72 0.15 -30.99
N GLY A 29 -13.23 -1.05 -30.69
CA GLY A 29 -12.56 -2.34 -30.93
C GLY A 29 -11.48 -2.78 -29.94
N ASN A 30 -11.86 -3.31 -28.77
CA ASN A 30 -11.34 -4.61 -28.30
C ASN A 30 -12.18 -5.17 -27.12
N GLU A 31 -12.66 -6.40 -27.23
CA GLU A 31 -13.63 -7.05 -26.33
C GLU A 31 -12.99 -7.64 -25.04
N SER A 32 -12.06 -6.94 -24.40
CA SER A 32 -11.42 -7.45 -23.17
C SER A 32 -11.08 -6.41 -22.10
N ALA A 33 -11.35 -5.13 -22.35
CA ALA A 33 -11.10 -4.09 -21.34
C ALA A 33 -12.23 -4.13 -20.30
N GLN A 34 -11.86 -4.30 -19.03
CA GLN A 34 -12.81 -4.15 -17.94
C GLN A 34 -13.15 -2.66 -17.83
N ASP A 35 -14.39 -2.28 -18.15
CA ASP A 35 -14.80 -0.87 -18.27
C ASP A 35 -14.71 -0.06 -16.97
N SER A 36 -14.57 -0.74 -15.82
CA SER A 36 -14.43 -0.10 -14.52
C SER A 36 -13.63 -0.93 -13.50
N VAL A 37 -12.82 -0.24 -12.69
CA VAL A 37 -11.98 -0.82 -11.63
C VAL A 37 -12.26 -0.12 -10.31
N VAL A 38 -12.54 -0.89 -9.26
CA VAL A 38 -12.70 -0.35 -7.89
C VAL A 38 -11.34 -0.30 -7.20
N LEU A 39 -10.97 0.87 -6.70
CA LEU A 39 -9.74 1.09 -5.96
C LEU A 39 -9.91 0.79 -4.47
N HIS A 40 -8.86 0.22 -3.85
CA HIS A 40 -8.77 0.15 -2.40
C HIS A 40 -8.76 1.57 -1.80
N THR A 41 -9.32 1.72 -0.60
CA THR A 41 -9.40 3.00 0.11
C THR A 41 -8.08 3.80 0.15
N PRO A 42 -6.93 3.24 0.60
CA PRO A 42 -5.68 3.98 0.59
C PRO A 42 -5.19 4.30 -0.83
N THR A 43 -5.45 3.43 -1.81
CA THR A 43 -5.06 3.67 -3.22
C THR A 43 -5.83 4.85 -3.81
N ALA A 44 -7.14 4.92 -3.57
CA ALA A 44 -7.97 6.05 -3.97
C ALA A 44 -7.52 7.34 -3.28
N GLN A 45 -7.15 7.28 -1.99
CA GLN A 45 -6.65 8.43 -1.24
C GLN A 45 -5.30 8.94 -1.78
N CYS A 46 -4.40 8.04 -2.18
CA CYS A 46 -3.17 8.42 -2.88
C CYS A 46 -3.50 9.15 -4.20
N LEU A 47 -4.44 8.64 -5.00
CA LEU A 47 -4.83 9.29 -6.26
C LEU A 47 -5.45 10.67 -6.02
N ILE A 48 -6.33 10.83 -5.01
CA ILE A 48 -6.90 12.13 -4.62
C ILE A 48 -5.78 13.13 -4.29
N LEU A 49 -4.80 12.71 -3.49
CA LEU A 49 -3.69 13.58 -3.11
C LEU A 49 -2.81 13.95 -4.32
N LEU A 50 -2.57 13.01 -5.23
CA LEU A 50 -1.83 13.26 -6.47
C LEU A 50 -2.56 14.24 -7.41
N ILE A 51 -3.90 14.19 -7.46
CA ILE A 51 -4.74 15.14 -8.21
C ILE A 51 -4.70 16.52 -7.56
N GLU A 52 -4.82 16.59 -6.23
CA GLU A 52 -4.77 17.86 -5.48
C GLU A 52 -3.43 18.59 -5.68
N TYR A 53 -2.34 17.83 -5.74
CA TYR A 53 -0.98 18.32 -5.98
C TYR A 53 -0.51 18.03 -7.41
N HIS A 54 -1.41 18.07 -8.39
CA HIS A 54 -1.11 17.77 -9.78
C HIS A 54 0.13 18.54 -10.29
N GLY A 55 1.05 17.83 -10.96
CA GLY A 55 2.31 18.39 -11.44
C GLY A 55 3.40 18.60 -10.38
N LYS A 56 3.14 18.33 -9.09
CA LYS A 56 4.13 18.46 -8.02
C LYS A 56 4.62 17.09 -7.52
N ILE A 57 5.89 17.05 -7.13
CA ILE A 57 6.48 15.85 -6.52
C ILE A 57 6.05 15.79 -5.05
N LEU A 58 5.42 14.68 -4.67
CA LEU A 58 5.06 14.36 -3.30
C LEU A 58 6.07 13.35 -2.73
N SER A 59 6.67 13.67 -1.59
CA SER A 59 7.57 12.74 -0.91
C SER A 59 6.82 11.56 -0.30
N GLN A 60 7.53 10.47 -0.08
CA GLN A 60 6.98 9.29 0.56
C GLN A 60 6.45 9.60 1.97
N GLU A 61 7.21 10.37 2.74
CA GLU A 61 6.87 10.78 4.10
C GLU A 61 5.58 11.62 4.09
N TYR A 62 5.47 12.56 3.15
CA TYR A 62 4.30 13.43 3.03
C TYR A 62 3.02 12.64 2.70
N ILE A 63 3.10 11.70 1.76
CA ILE A 63 1.95 10.84 1.42
C ILE A 63 1.57 9.97 2.61
N LEU A 64 2.57 9.38 3.27
CA LEU A 64 2.37 8.52 4.43
C LEU A 64 1.69 9.30 5.58
N GLU A 65 2.11 10.55 5.79
CA GLU A 65 1.51 11.46 6.76
C GLU A 65 0.04 11.77 6.43
N LYS A 66 -0.25 12.20 5.20
CA LYS A 66 -1.59 12.65 4.78
C LYS A 66 -2.61 11.52 4.67
N VAL A 67 -2.20 10.35 4.19
CA VAL A 67 -3.13 9.25 3.92
C VAL A 67 -3.34 8.37 5.16
N TRP A 68 -2.30 8.17 5.98
CA TRP A 68 -2.35 7.26 7.15
C TRP A 68 -2.17 7.95 8.51
N ILE A 69 -1.04 8.64 8.75
CA ILE A 69 -0.68 9.11 10.10
C ILE A 69 -1.71 10.10 10.64
N ASN A 70 -2.15 11.06 9.82
CA ASN A 70 -3.15 12.05 10.24
C ASN A 70 -4.52 11.44 10.56
N LYS A 71 -4.74 10.18 10.17
CA LYS A 71 -5.96 9.40 10.49
C LYS A 71 -5.71 8.39 11.63
N GLY A 72 -4.56 8.47 12.30
CA GLY A 72 -4.19 7.60 13.41
C GLY A 72 -3.78 6.18 13.00
N VAL A 73 -3.49 5.94 11.72
CA VAL A 73 -3.09 4.61 11.20
C VAL A 73 -1.58 4.56 11.02
N VAL A 74 -0.95 3.51 11.57
CA VAL A 74 0.51 3.28 11.43
C VAL A 74 0.73 2.18 10.39
N VAL A 75 1.54 2.48 9.36
CA VAL A 75 1.91 1.54 8.30
C VAL A 75 3.42 1.58 8.05
N SER A 76 3.96 0.54 7.41
CA SER A 76 5.36 0.54 6.99
C SER A 76 5.62 1.59 5.91
N SER A 77 6.87 2.03 5.80
CA SER A 77 7.29 3.01 4.79
C SER A 77 6.94 2.53 3.36
N GLY A 78 7.02 1.22 3.09
CA GLY A 78 6.69 0.62 1.79
C GLY A 78 5.21 0.72 1.37
N ALA A 79 4.30 1.10 2.27
CA ALA A 79 2.85 1.17 1.99
C ALA A 79 2.52 2.14 0.85
N VAL A 80 3.27 3.26 0.73
CA VAL A 80 3.08 4.23 -0.36
C VAL A 80 3.32 3.54 -1.70
N TYR A 81 4.49 2.93 -1.91
CA TYR A 81 4.82 2.31 -3.19
C TYR A 81 3.94 1.11 -3.52
N GLN A 82 3.48 0.34 -2.53
CA GLN A 82 2.50 -0.72 -2.75
C GLN A 82 1.19 -0.16 -3.33
N ASN A 83 0.70 0.95 -2.78
CA ASN A 83 -0.51 1.62 -3.29
C ASN A 83 -0.29 2.27 -4.65
N ILE A 84 0.88 2.87 -4.90
CA ILE A 84 1.21 3.39 -6.24
C ILE A 84 1.26 2.26 -7.27
N SER A 85 1.82 1.09 -6.94
CA SER A 85 1.82 -0.08 -7.82
C SER A 85 0.41 -0.66 -8.06
N LEU A 86 -0.50 -0.58 -7.09
CA LEU A 86 -1.91 -0.94 -7.28
C LEU A 86 -2.61 0.06 -8.22
N LEU A 87 -2.36 1.35 -8.01
CA LEU A 87 -2.91 2.42 -8.85
C LEU A 87 -2.47 2.28 -10.31
N ARG A 88 -1.18 2.02 -10.57
CA ARG A 88 -0.66 1.77 -11.92
C ARG A 88 -1.31 0.56 -12.59
N ARG A 89 -1.51 -0.53 -11.84
CA ARG A 89 -2.20 -1.72 -12.36
C ARG A 89 -3.66 -1.42 -12.74
N ALA A 90 -4.36 -0.63 -11.93
CA ALA A 90 -5.72 -0.22 -12.25
C ALA A 90 -5.80 0.62 -13.53
N PHE A 91 -4.84 1.53 -13.76
CA PHE A 91 -4.76 2.28 -15.02
C PHE A 91 -4.44 1.39 -16.22
N VAL A 92 -3.53 0.43 -16.08
CA VAL A 92 -3.21 -0.55 -17.14
C VAL A 92 -4.42 -1.42 -17.51
N GLN A 93 -5.25 -1.81 -16.53
CA GLN A 93 -6.50 -2.54 -16.80
C GLN A 93 -7.49 -1.74 -17.65
N LEU A 94 -7.40 -0.40 -17.60
CA LEU A 94 -8.18 0.52 -18.44
C LEU A 94 -7.44 0.93 -19.72
N GLY A 95 -6.34 0.25 -20.08
CA GLY A 95 -5.58 0.53 -21.29
C GLY A 95 -4.78 1.84 -21.26
N ILE A 96 -4.46 2.35 -20.07
CA ILE A 96 -3.61 3.52 -19.86
C ILE A 96 -2.21 3.08 -19.42
N ASP A 97 -1.18 3.81 -19.86
CA ASP A 97 0.21 3.49 -19.53
C ASP A 97 0.46 3.56 -18.01
N SER A 98 1.23 2.60 -17.49
CA SER A 98 1.61 2.55 -16.07
C SER A 98 2.39 3.79 -15.58
N ASN A 99 3.02 4.54 -16.48
CA ASN A 99 3.77 5.75 -16.20
C ASN A 99 2.89 6.99 -15.98
N ILE A 100 1.55 6.85 -16.07
CA ILE A 100 0.62 7.94 -15.72
C ILE A 100 0.89 8.50 -14.31
N VAL A 101 1.35 7.66 -13.38
CA VAL A 101 1.94 8.12 -12.12
C VAL A 101 3.45 7.90 -12.18
N ALA A 102 4.23 8.97 -12.18
CA ALA A 102 5.68 8.92 -12.29
C ALA A 102 6.35 8.78 -10.91
N THR A 103 7.38 7.94 -10.83
CA THR A 103 8.28 7.87 -9.66
C THR A 103 9.55 8.66 -9.95
N ILE A 104 9.87 9.58 -9.05
CA ILE A 104 11.12 10.35 -9.09
C ILE A 104 12.08 9.74 -8.05
N PRO A 105 13.18 9.08 -8.49
CA PRO A 105 14.09 8.40 -7.59
C PRO A 105 14.57 9.29 -6.45
N ARG A 106 14.54 8.77 -5.22
CA ARG A 106 14.93 9.46 -3.98
C ARG A 106 14.13 10.75 -3.65
N ARG A 107 13.08 11.07 -4.40
CA ARG A 107 12.26 12.27 -4.17
C ARG A 107 10.80 11.95 -3.89
N GLY A 108 10.22 10.95 -4.58
CA GLY A 108 8.86 10.50 -4.33
C GLY A 108 8.09 10.22 -5.61
N VAL A 109 6.82 10.61 -5.66
CA VAL A 109 5.90 10.32 -6.77
C VAL A 109 5.11 11.55 -7.18
N MET A 110 4.67 11.58 -8.44
CA MET A 110 3.86 12.68 -8.97
C MET A 110 2.88 12.17 -10.04
N LEU A 111 1.78 12.90 -10.20
CA LEU A 111 0.98 12.88 -11.42
C LEU A 111 1.57 13.97 -12.35
N PRO A 112 2.22 13.60 -13.48
CA PRO A 112 2.92 14.56 -14.33
C PRO A 112 1.99 15.65 -14.87
N ALA A 113 2.47 16.88 -14.97
CA ALA A 113 1.68 18.02 -15.45
C ALA A 113 1.18 17.87 -16.90
N GLY A 114 1.77 16.96 -17.68
CA GLY A 114 1.31 16.63 -19.04
C GLY A 114 0.05 15.75 -19.07
N VAL A 115 -0.39 15.22 -17.92
CA VAL A 115 -1.66 14.48 -17.81
C VAL A 115 -2.79 15.49 -17.61
N THR A 116 -3.77 15.53 -18.51
CA THR A 116 -4.94 16.40 -18.33
C THR A 116 -5.73 15.95 -17.11
N VAL A 117 -6.07 16.87 -16.20
CA VAL A 117 -6.98 16.61 -15.07
C VAL A 117 -8.04 17.71 -15.01
N SER A 118 -9.31 17.35 -15.17
CA SER A 118 -10.43 18.30 -15.12
C SER A 118 -11.61 17.75 -14.30
N PRO A 119 -12.43 18.61 -13.66
CA PRO A 119 -13.66 18.16 -13.01
C PRO A 119 -14.64 17.56 -14.03
N TRP A 120 -15.10 16.34 -13.79
CA TRP A 120 -16.10 15.68 -14.62
C TRP A 120 -17.49 16.25 -14.33
N GLY A 121 -18.21 16.71 -15.37
CA GLY A 121 -19.57 17.26 -15.25
C GLY A 121 -19.68 18.79 -15.27
N LYS A 122 -18.61 19.53 -15.59
CA LYS A 122 -18.74 20.92 -16.06
C LYS A 122 -18.58 20.94 -17.58
N THR A 123 -19.66 21.40 -18.22
CA THR A 123 -19.94 21.51 -19.66
C THR A 123 -18.72 21.63 -20.55
N CYS A 124 -18.64 20.72 -21.51
CA CYS A 124 -17.76 20.80 -22.67
C CYS A 124 -18.06 22.11 -23.42
N ILE A 125 -17.08 22.99 -23.55
CA ILE A 125 -17.07 23.92 -24.67
C ILE A 125 -16.08 23.35 -25.67
N SER A 126 -16.63 22.87 -26.77
CA SER A 126 -15.95 22.63 -28.02
C SER A 126 -15.23 23.91 -28.46
N SER A 127 -13.91 23.83 -28.62
CA SER A 127 -13.24 24.67 -29.60
C SER A 127 -12.39 23.74 -30.44
N ASP A 128 -12.86 23.51 -31.66
CA ASP A 128 -12.02 23.09 -32.77
C ASP A 128 -10.76 23.95 -32.80
N TYR A 129 -9.59 23.34 -32.56
CA TYR A 129 -8.32 23.90 -33.02
C TYR A 129 -7.29 22.78 -33.19
N PHE A 130 -7.15 22.33 -34.43
CA PHE A 130 -6.07 21.47 -34.89
C PHE A 130 -4.95 22.38 -35.44
N PRO A 131 -3.72 22.38 -34.89
CA PRO A 131 -2.59 22.94 -35.60
C PRO A 131 -2.04 21.90 -36.60
N PRO A 132 -1.66 22.30 -37.83
CA PRO A 132 -1.18 21.38 -38.85
C PRO A 132 0.15 20.71 -38.44
N ARG A 133 0.25 19.39 -38.63
CA ARG A 133 1.52 18.66 -38.54
C ARG A 133 2.10 18.53 -39.94
N GLU A 134 3.27 19.11 -40.14
CA GLU A 134 4.06 19.01 -41.39
C GLU A 134 4.39 17.56 -41.72
N ASP A 135 4.24 17.25 -43.01
CA ASP A 135 4.74 16.05 -43.65
C ASP A 135 6.27 16.02 -43.58
N THR A 136 6.83 14.90 -43.12
CA THR A 136 8.15 14.49 -43.58
C THR A 136 8.17 12.99 -43.78
N LYS A 137 7.97 12.60 -45.05
CA LYS A 137 8.32 11.27 -45.55
C LYS A 137 9.82 11.10 -45.40
N ASN A 138 10.24 10.05 -44.69
CA ASN A 138 11.53 9.43 -44.94
C ASN A 138 11.33 7.91 -44.98
N SER A 139 11.48 7.38 -46.18
CA SER A 139 11.64 5.97 -46.52
C SER A 139 12.92 5.41 -45.90
N ILE A 140 12.82 4.25 -45.26
CA ILE A 140 13.97 3.37 -44.96
C ILE A 140 13.73 2.04 -45.70
N PRO A 141 14.74 1.49 -46.39
CA PRO A 141 14.57 0.31 -47.23
C PRO A 141 14.43 -0.96 -46.38
N ALA A 142 13.63 -1.90 -46.88
CA ALA A 142 13.52 -3.24 -46.35
C ALA A 142 14.85 -4.00 -46.58
N ALA A 143 15.59 -4.24 -45.50
CA ALA A 143 16.63 -5.25 -45.46
C ALA A 143 16.13 -6.42 -44.62
N GLY A 144 16.02 -7.60 -45.25
CA GLY A 144 15.59 -8.83 -44.62
C GLY A 144 16.55 -9.24 -43.49
N ILE A 145 15.98 -9.69 -42.37
CA ILE A 145 16.73 -10.29 -41.28
C ILE A 145 16.60 -11.81 -41.42
N SER A 146 17.75 -12.46 -41.57
CA SER A 146 17.88 -13.91 -41.60
C SER A 146 17.52 -14.52 -40.25
N PHE A 147 16.59 -15.48 -40.27
CA PHE A 147 16.30 -16.34 -39.13
C PHE A 147 17.48 -17.28 -38.88
N PHE A 148 18.25 -17.01 -37.83
CA PHE A 148 19.24 -17.94 -37.30
C PHE A 148 18.56 -18.95 -36.36
N THR A 149 18.64 -20.22 -36.73
CA THR A 149 18.13 -21.36 -35.97
C THR A 149 19.09 -21.81 -34.87
N LEU A 150 18.59 -21.75 -33.62
CA LEU A 150 18.92 -22.49 -32.37
C LEU A 150 20.15 -22.09 -31.50
N PRO A 151 20.10 -22.28 -30.15
CA PRO A 151 19.35 -23.30 -29.41
C PRO A 151 18.37 -22.77 -28.32
N TYR A 152 17.08 -23.00 -28.53
CA TYR A 152 15.97 -22.65 -27.63
C TYR A 152 16.01 -23.38 -26.27
N VAL A 153 16.77 -24.48 -26.16
CA VAL A 153 16.85 -25.36 -24.99
C VAL A 153 17.70 -24.76 -23.85
N ALA A 154 18.72 -23.96 -24.17
CA ALA A 154 19.58 -23.34 -23.15
C ALA A 154 18.87 -22.18 -22.43
N ILE A 155 18.01 -21.45 -23.15
CA ILE A 155 17.27 -20.29 -22.63
C ILE A 155 16.10 -20.76 -21.72
N SER A 156 15.43 -21.87 -22.06
CA SER A 156 14.37 -22.44 -21.22
C SER A 156 14.90 -22.96 -19.88
N ALA A 157 16.09 -23.57 -19.87
CA ALA A 157 16.72 -24.06 -18.65
C ALA A 157 17.11 -22.91 -17.70
N ALA A 158 17.63 -21.81 -18.24
CA ALA A 158 18.00 -20.63 -17.45
C ALA A 158 16.77 -19.93 -16.83
N LEU A 159 15.66 -19.81 -17.59
CA LEU A 159 14.41 -19.25 -17.07
C LEU A 159 13.78 -20.13 -15.98
N GLY A 160 13.83 -21.46 -16.14
CA GLY A 160 13.39 -22.40 -15.12
C GLY A 160 14.19 -22.28 -13.81
N LEU A 161 15.52 -22.16 -13.92
CA LEU A 161 16.40 -21.99 -12.75
C LEU A 161 16.10 -20.68 -12.01
N LEU A 162 15.92 -19.57 -12.73
CA LEU A 162 15.58 -18.27 -12.16
C LEU A 162 14.21 -18.28 -11.45
N ALA A 163 13.22 -18.97 -12.02
CA ALA A 163 11.92 -19.13 -11.38
C ALA A 163 12.02 -19.93 -10.07
N ILE A 164 12.79 -21.02 -10.06
CA ILE A 164 13.02 -21.83 -8.85
C ILE A 164 13.75 -21.01 -7.77
N LEU A 165 14.80 -20.28 -8.14
CA LEU A 165 15.52 -19.40 -7.22
C LEU A 165 14.60 -18.29 -6.66
N GLY A 166 13.72 -17.73 -7.49
CA GLY A 166 12.71 -16.76 -7.05
C GLY A 166 11.68 -17.35 -6.09
N ILE A 167 11.22 -18.58 -6.32
CA ILE A 167 10.30 -19.28 -5.42
C ILE A 167 11.00 -19.59 -4.09
N LEU A 168 12.24 -20.08 -4.11
CA LEU A 168 13.02 -20.34 -2.89
C LEU A 168 13.25 -19.06 -2.09
N PHE A 169 13.63 -17.97 -2.76
CA PHE A 169 13.79 -16.66 -2.12
C PHE A 169 12.47 -16.15 -1.53
N SER A 170 11.37 -16.28 -2.27
CA SER A 170 10.02 -15.95 -1.79
C SER A 170 9.66 -16.77 -0.54
N VAL A 171 9.81 -18.10 -0.57
CA VAL A 171 9.53 -18.97 0.58
C VAL A 171 10.40 -18.59 1.79
N MET A 172 11.69 -18.33 1.59
CA MET A 172 12.57 -17.86 2.67
C MET A 172 12.12 -16.51 3.23
N HIS A 173 11.74 -15.56 2.37
CA HIS A 173 11.28 -14.24 2.79
C HIS A 173 9.90 -14.29 3.47
N PHE A 174 8.99 -15.14 3.01
CA PHE A 174 7.69 -15.36 3.67
C PHE A 174 7.84 -16.08 5.01
N ARG A 175 8.82 -16.98 5.15
CA ARG A 175 9.17 -17.60 6.44
C ARG A 175 9.86 -16.62 7.40
N ASN A 176 10.46 -15.55 6.90
CA ASN A 176 11.22 -14.57 7.69
C ASN A 176 10.42 -13.31 8.08
N LYS A 177 9.09 -13.33 8.02
CA LYS A 177 8.31 -12.30 8.71
C LYS A 177 8.44 -12.56 10.20
N GLU A 178 9.19 -11.72 10.91
CA GLU A 178 9.19 -11.72 12.38
C GLU A 178 7.73 -11.68 12.85
N ASN A 179 7.34 -12.62 13.71
CA ASN A 179 5.99 -12.60 14.25
C ASN A 179 5.88 -11.34 15.09
N TYR A 180 4.75 -10.65 15.01
CA TYR A 180 4.50 -9.43 15.79
C TYR A 180 4.77 -9.62 17.30
N MET A 181 4.62 -10.85 17.80
CA MET A 181 4.86 -11.24 19.20
C MET A 181 6.32 -11.53 19.55
N ASP A 182 7.23 -11.70 18.58
CA ASP A 182 8.68 -11.95 18.81
C ASP A 182 9.37 -10.72 19.42
N GLY A 183 8.74 -9.55 19.32
CA GLY A 183 9.20 -8.29 19.93
C GLY A 183 8.86 -8.15 21.42
N TYR A 184 8.24 -9.15 22.06
CA TYR A 184 7.87 -9.09 23.46
C TYR A 184 8.95 -9.68 24.37
N GLN A 185 9.26 -8.98 25.45
CA GLN A 185 10.26 -9.37 26.44
C GLN A 185 9.59 -9.71 27.77
N PRO A 186 10.00 -10.81 28.43
CA PRO A 186 9.44 -11.19 29.71
C PRO A 186 9.88 -10.22 30.81
N VAL A 187 8.96 -9.90 31.72
CA VAL A 187 9.19 -9.06 32.89
C VAL A 187 9.30 -9.95 34.12
N LYS A 188 10.35 -9.74 34.93
CA LYS A 188 10.49 -10.45 36.21
C LYS A 188 9.39 -10.00 37.17
N ASN A 189 8.69 -10.95 37.76
CA ASN A 189 7.74 -10.71 38.84
C ASN A 189 7.95 -11.74 39.96
N ASN A 190 7.24 -11.53 41.08
CA ASN A 190 7.33 -12.41 42.23
C ASN A 190 6.30 -13.56 42.19
N ASN A 191 5.35 -13.54 41.23
CA ASN A 191 4.32 -14.56 41.10
C ASN A 191 4.69 -15.53 39.97
N PRO A 192 5.20 -16.73 40.27
CA PRO A 192 5.65 -17.68 39.26
C PRO A 192 4.53 -18.17 38.33
N ARG A 193 3.25 -18.01 38.73
CA ARG A 193 2.08 -18.35 37.91
C ARG A 193 1.62 -17.22 37.00
N CYS A 194 2.23 -16.04 37.07
CA CYS A 194 1.87 -14.90 36.25
C CYS A 194 2.99 -14.61 35.25
N HIS A 195 2.73 -14.79 33.97
CA HIS A 195 3.70 -14.57 32.90
C HIS A 195 3.41 -13.23 32.23
N ILE A 196 4.28 -12.24 32.44
CA ILE A 196 4.08 -10.88 31.93
C ILE A 196 5.12 -10.58 30.86
N TYR A 197 4.64 -10.11 29.71
CA TYR A 197 5.45 -9.76 28.55
C TYR A 197 5.15 -8.32 28.12
N MET A 198 6.19 -7.58 27.71
CA MET A 198 6.07 -6.19 27.24
C MET A 198 6.75 -5.99 25.90
N ASN A 199 6.22 -5.12 25.04
CA ASN A 199 6.86 -4.78 23.77
C ASN A 199 8.21 -4.05 23.98
N LYS A 200 9.18 -4.24 23.08
CA LYS A 200 10.50 -3.56 23.13
C LYS A 200 10.45 -2.03 23.34
N ALA A 201 9.43 -1.36 22.81
CA ALA A 201 9.27 0.09 22.91
C ALA A 201 8.56 0.56 24.20
N PHE A 202 8.36 -0.35 25.17
CA PHE A 202 7.61 -0.07 26.37
C PHE A 202 8.32 0.96 27.27
N PRO A 203 7.63 2.03 27.72
CA PRO A 203 8.21 3.03 28.60
C PRO A 203 8.36 2.51 30.04
N GLY A 204 9.59 2.31 30.52
CA GLY A 204 9.88 1.74 31.84
C GLY A 204 9.21 2.47 33.02
N HIS A 205 8.98 3.78 32.95
CA HIS A 205 8.29 4.54 34.01
C HIS A 205 6.82 4.13 34.20
N MET A 206 6.19 3.49 33.20
CA MET A 206 4.81 3.03 33.27
C MET A 206 4.70 1.61 33.88
N MET A 207 5.81 0.89 33.96
CA MET A 207 5.89 -0.49 34.44
C MET A 207 5.35 -0.64 35.86
N ASN A 208 5.84 0.20 36.79
CA ASN A 208 5.44 0.12 38.19
C ASN A 208 3.97 0.46 38.42
N LYS A 209 3.40 1.38 37.63
CA LYS A 209 1.98 1.78 37.74
C LYS A 209 1.05 0.65 37.27
N ILE A 210 1.41 -0.04 36.19
CA ILE A 210 0.60 -1.15 35.66
C ILE A 210 0.70 -2.40 36.54
N LEU A 211 1.88 -2.68 37.09
CA LEU A 211 2.09 -3.79 38.02
C LEU A 211 1.46 -3.54 39.40
N ALA A 212 1.36 -2.29 39.84
CA ALA A 212 0.72 -1.92 41.10
C ALA A 212 -0.81 -1.79 40.99
N GLY A 213 -1.33 -1.39 39.82
CA GLY A 213 -2.76 -1.43 39.54
C GLY A 213 -3.23 -2.87 39.44
N LYS A 214 -4.36 -3.23 40.05
CA LYS A 214 -5.02 -4.55 39.92
C LYS A 214 -5.55 -4.85 38.50
N VAL A 215 -4.81 -4.42 37.48
CA VAL A 215 -5.12 -4.51 36.05
C VAL A 215 -4.88 -5.94 35.53
N LEU A 216 -4.02 -6.69 36.21
CA LEU A 216 -3.63 -8.05 35.85
C LEU A 216 -4.32 -9.06 36.78
N SER A 217 -5.15 -9.93 36.20
CA SER A 217 -5.85 -11.01 36.90
C SER A 217 -5.16 -12.35 36.59
N CYS A 218 -4.11 -12.66 37.35
CA CYS A 218 -3.29 -13.84 37.10
C CYS A 218 -3.93 -15.18 37.54
N ASP A 219 -5.10 -15.16 38.18
CA ASP A 219 -5.77 -16.37 38.69
C ASP A 219 -6.55 -17.12 37.59
N GLU A 220 -7.18 -16.37 36.67
CA GLU A 220 -7.95 -16.92 35.54
C GLU A 220 -7.11 -16.93 34.24
N LEU A 221 -6.33 -15.86 34.00
CA LEU A 221 -5.56 -15.69 32.77
C LEU A 221 -4.09 -15.43 33.13
N PRO A 222 -3.25 -16.47 33.22
CA PRO A 222 -1.88 -16.33 33.72
C PRO A 222 -0.93 -15.63 32.73
N TYR A 223 -1.23 -15.59 31.44
CA TYR A 223 -0.35 -14.99 30.43
C TYR A 223 -0.81 -13.59 30.04
N HIS A 224 0.00 -12.57 30.26
CA HIS A 224 -0.32 -11.18 29.94
C HIS A 224 0.71 -10.55 28.99
N TYR A 225 0.23 -10.02 27.88
CA TYR A 225 1.03 -9.30 26.88
C TYR A 225 0.60 -7.83 26.86
N ILE A 226 1.50 -6.95 27.27
CA ILE A 226 1.23 -5.53 27.47
C ILE A 226 1.92 -4.72 26.37
N THR A 227 1.14 -3.86 25.72
CA THR A 227 1.63 -2.99 24.65
C THR A 227 1.46 -1.53 25.05
N ALA A 228 2.56 -0.78 25.07
CA ALA A 228 2.54 0.67 25.26
C ALA A 228 3.66 1.35 24.45
N PHE A 229 3.49 2.64 24.18
CA PHE A 229 4.45 3.45 23.43
C PHE A 229 4.67 4.80 24.11
N HIS A 230 5.85 5.36 23.93
CA HIS A 230 6.19 6.68 24.47
C HIS A 230 5.30 7.78 23.86
N GLY A 231 4.86 8.74 24.67
CA GLY A 231 4.02 9.86 24.23
C GLY A 231 2.55 9.54 23.96
N ILE A 232 2.13 8.27 24.10
CA ILE A 232 0.72 7.87 23.93
C ILE A 232 0.07 7.63 25.30
N ASN A 233 -1.09 8.25 25.54
CA ASN A 233 -1.87 8.12 26.78
C ASN A 233 -2.78 6.88 26.79
N ARG A 234 -2.35 5.77 26.18
CA ARG A 234 -3.10 4.51 26.19
C ARG A 234 -2.16 3.31 26.17
N TYR A 235 -2.63 2.21 26.73
CA TYR A 235 -1.97 0.91 26.63
C TYR A 235 -3.01 -0.20 26.50
N SER A 236 -2.61 -1.34 25.96
CA SER A 236 -3.46 -2.53 25.83
C SER A 236 -2.84 -3.71 26.56
N VAL A 237 -3.69 -4.60 27.06
CA VAL A 237 -3.30 -5.85 27.69
C VAL A 237 -4.09 -6.97 27.02
N ILE A 238 -3.38 -7.95 26.48
CA ILE A 238 -3.94 -9.22 26.03
C ILE A 238 -3.66 -10.25 27.13
N SER A 239 -4.70 -10.87 27.67
CA SER A 239 -4.58 -11.88 28.73
C SER A 239 -5.08 -13.21 28.19
N CYS A 240 -4.31 -14.29 28.32
CA CYS A 240 -4.63 -15.59 27.76
C CYS A 240 -4.56 -16.70 28.82
N GLU A 241 -5.29 -17.79 28.61
CA GLU A 241 -5.21 -18.99 29.45
C GLU A 241 -3.86 -19.70 29.28
N GLN A 242 -3.30 -19.65 28.07
CA GLN A 242 -2.03 -20.26 27.69
C GLN A 242 -1.12 -19.28 26.94
N ASP A 243 0.13 -19.67 26.66
CA ASP A 243 1.03 -18.86 25.84
C ASP A 243 0.41 -18.64 24.45
N ILE A 244 0.35 -17.39 23.99
CA ILE A 244 -0.29 -16.98 22.73
C ILE A 244 0.29 -17.69 21.48
N ARG A 245 1.46 -18.32 21.61
CA ARG A 245 2.12 -19.11 20.57
C ARG A 245 1.60 -20.55 20.48
N GLN A 246 0.84 -21.00 21.46
CA GLN A 246 0.20 -22.31 21.44
C GLN A 246 -1.09 -22.28 20.60
N PRO A 247 -1.52 -23.41 20.04
CA PRO A 247 -2.80 -23.50 19.36
C PRO A 247 -3.96 -23.28 20.35
N ASP A 248 -4.91 -22.44 19.96
CA ASP A 248 -6.13 -22.11 20.71
C ASP A 248 -5.91 -21.60 22.16
N PRO A 249 -5.19 -20.48 22.36
CA PRO A 249 -4.75 -20.04 23.68
C PRO A 249 -5.82 -19.34 24.55
N ASP A 250 -7.06 -19.21 24.05
CA ASP A 250 -8.17 -18.38 24.54
C ASP A 250 -7.76 -17.06 25.24
N CYS A 251 -7.99 -15.93 24.55
CA CYS A 251 -7.43 -14.64 24.93
C CYS A 251 -8.48 -13.53 25.02
N LEU A 252 -8.37 -12.72 26.07
CA LEU A 252 -9.15 -11.51 26.28
C LEU A 252 -8.28 -10.26 26.10
N SER A 253 -8.73 -9.34 25.24
CA SER A 253 -8.06 -8.04 25.03
C SER A 253 -8.76 -6.92 25.80
N ARG A 254 -8.00 -6.10 26.52
CA ARG A 254 -8.47 -4.91 27.25
C ARG A 254 -7.64 -3.68 26.89
N PHE A 255 -8.30 -2.54 26.80
CA PHE A 255 -7.68 -1.25 26.47
C PHE A 255 -7.86 -0.26 27.61
N TYR A 256 -6.80 0.45 27.96
CA TYR A 256 -6.79 1.38 29.07
C TYR A 256 -6.30 2.75 28.62
N LEU A 257 -6.92 3.80 29.16
CA LEU A 257 -6.51 5.18 29.00
C LEU A 257 -5.73 5.60 30.24
N LYS A 258 -4.66 6.39 30.06
CA LYS A 258 -3.91 6.96 31.18
C LYS A 258 -4.76 8.07 31.79
N ASP A 259 -5.19 7.90 33.04
CA ASP A 259 -5.81 8.99 33.80
C ASP A 259 -4.85 10.19 33.79
N SER A 260 -5.37 11.33 33.35
CA SER A 260 -4.63 12.59 33.14
C SER A 260 -4.15 13.18 34.45
#